data_AF-K2RNF6-F1
#
_entry.id   AF-K2RNF6-F1
#
_cell.length_a   1.000
_cell.length_b   1.000
_cell.length_c   1.000
_cell.angle_alpha   90.00
_cell.angle_beta   90.00
_cell.angle_gamma   90.00
#
_symmetry.space_group_name_H-M   'P 1'
#
loop_
_entity.id
_entity.type
_entity.pdbx_description
1 polymer ?
#
loop_
_entity_poly.entity_id
_entity_poly.type
_entity_poly.pdbx_seq_one_letter_code
_entity_poly.pdbx_strand_id
1 'polypeptide(L)'
;MIGTYNYVLYSGDLDFLDIVWERYLKAMDYVYGKVDDSGLLNVTGIRDWARWQQGWNNTEANMILYHTLITGATLANWQSNTTNSSLSTTYLSRASSLRDAINTYTWDASVQLYRDNATLTSLHPQDANSLSLYFGVAPTNQTTAISTGLARK
;
A
#
# COMPACT_ATOMS: atom_id res chain seq x y z
N MET A 1 7.99 7.19 -3.21
CA MET A 1 7.74 6.19 -4.27
C MET A 1 6.48 6.56 -5.08
N ILE A 2 5.29 6.59 -4.48
CA ILE A 2 4.07 7.09 -5.16
C ILE A 2 4.28 8.49 -5.78
N GLY A 3 4.94 9.41 -5.05
CA GLY A 3 5.27 10.73 -5.59
C GLY A 3 6.20 10.71 -6.82
N THR A 4 7.14 9.76 -6.90
CA THR A 4 7.99 9.55 -8.08
C THR A 4 7.13 9.15 -9.29
N TYR A 5 6.19 8.22 -9.07
CA TYR A 5 5.22 7.83 -10.10
C TYR A 5 4.37 9.02 -10.56
N ASN A 6 3.78 9.77 -9.63
CA ASN A 6 2.95 10.92 -9.98
C ASN A 6 3.73 11.97 -10.78
N TYR A 7 4.98 12.24 -10.39
CA TYR A 7 5.82 13.17 -11.14
C TYR A 7 5.98 12.71 -12.60
N VAL A 8 6.45 11.49 -12.82
CA VAL A 8 6.66 10.94 -14.18
C VAL A 8 5.36 10.86 -14.97
N LEU A 9 4.26 10.42 -14.34
CA LEU A 9 2.94 10.33 -14.97
C LEU A 9 2.48 11.68 -15.55
N TYR A 10 2.67 12.77 -14.80
CA TYR A 10 2.16 14.08 -15.17
C TYR A 10 3.17 14.93 -15.96
N SER A 11 4.47 14.72 -15.79
CA SER A 11 5.51 15.47 -16.53
C SER A 11 5.93 14.79 -17.83
N GLY A 12 5.84 13.46 -17.91
CA GLY A 12 6.44 12.67 -18.99
C GLY A 12 7.97 12.59 -18.92
N ASP A 13 8.59 13.04 -17.82
CA ASP A 13 10.06 13.10 -17.67
C ASP A 13 10.65 11.72 -17.38
N LEU A 14 10.96 10.97 -18.45
CA LEU A 14 11.61 9.67 -18.38
C LEU A 14 13.11 9.76 -18.07
N ASP A 15 13.77 10.88 -18.39
CA ASP A 15 15.19 11.10 -18.04
C ASP A 15 15.35 11.18 -16.51
N PHE A 16 14.42 11.85 -15.83
CA PHE A 16 14.35 11.82 -14.38
C PHE A 16 14.16 10.40 -13.84
N LEU A 17 13.26 9.61 -14.45
CA LEU A 17 13.04 8.22 -14.05
C LEU A 17 14.34 7.42 -14.15
N ASP A 18 15.08 7.56 -15.26
CA ASP A 18 16.37 6.93 -15.49
C ASP A 18 17.39 7.30 -14.39
N ILE A 19 17.48 8.57 -14.02
CA ILE A 19 18.41 9.04 -12.98
C ILE A 19 18.09 8.45 -11.59
N VAL A 20 16.81 8.29 -11.26
CA VAL A 20 16.39 7.87 -9.90
C VAL A 20 16.13 6.38 -9.76
N TRP A 21 16.09 5.62 -10.86
CA TRP A 21 15.59 4.24 -10.90
C TRP A 21 16.30 3.30 -9.92
N GLU A 22 17.63 3.30 -9.91
CA GLU A 22 18.42 2.46 -8.99
C GLU A 22 18.14 2.77 -7.51
N ARG A 23 17.84 4.03 -7.18
CA ARG A 23 17.46 4.42 -5.82
C ARG A 23 16.02 4.01 -5.51
N TYR A 24 15.13 4.08 -6.50
CA TYR A 24 13.76 3.59 -6.40
C TYR A 24 13.73 2.10 -6.10
N LEU A 25 14.49 1.28 -6.84
CA LEU A 25 14.61 -0.16 -6.62
C LEU A 25 15.10 -0.49 -5.21
N LYS A 26 16.16 0.19 -4.73
CA LYS A 26 16.65 0.02 -3.35
C LYS A 26 15.59 0.34 -2.29
N ALA A 27 14.77 1.37 -2.53
CA ALA A 27 13.67 1.72 -1.62
C ALA A 27 12.55 0.65 -1.64
N MET A 28 12.20 0.14 -2.83
CA MET A 28 11.23 -0.95 -2.99
C MET A 28 11.69 -2.23 -2.30
N ASP A 29 12.94 -2.63 -2.48
CA ASP A 29 13.50 -3.82 -1.84
C ASP A 29 13.56 -3.67 -0.32
N TYR A 30 13.98 -2.49 0.17
CA TYR A 30 14.02 -2.21 1.60
C TYR A 30 12.63 -2.27 2.26
N VAL A 31 11.62 -1.65 1.65
CA VAL A 31 10.27 -1.64 2.24
C VAL A 31 9.60 -3.01 2.11
N TYR A 32 9.73 -3.67 0.97
CA TYR A 32 9.10 -4.97 0.74
C TYR A 32 9.77 -6.08 1.55
N GLY A 33 11.07 -5.96 1.84
CA GLY A 33 11.78 -6.87 2.74
C GLY A 33 11.28 -6.86 4.19
N LYS A 34 10.35 -5.96 4.53
CA LYS A 34 9.65 -5.94 5.83
C LYS A 34 8.29 -6.63 5.81
N VAL A 35 7.86 -7.18 4.66
CA VAL A 35 6.68 -8.05 4.61
C VAL A 35 7.04 -9.37 5.29
N ASP A 36 6.28 -9.75 6.32
CA ASP A 36 6.51 -10.97 7.09
C ASP A 36 5.67 -12.15 6.58
N ASP A 37 5.70 -13.28 7.31
CA ASP A 37 5.00 -14.52 6.94
C ASP A 37 3.47 -14.38 6.86
N SER A 38 2.88 -13.33 7.43
CA SER A 38 1.45 -13.01 7.26
C SER A 38 1.12 -12.47 5.87
N GLY A 39 2.14 -12.08 5.10
CA GLY A 39 1.98 -11.36 3.83
C GLY A 39 1.70 -9.86 4.01
N LEU A 40 1.71 -9.35 5.25
CA LEU A 40 1.58 -7.93 5.56
C LEU A 40 2.96 -7.30 5.84
N LEU A 41 3.08 -6.02 5.51
CA LEU A 41 4.17 -5.17 5.97
C LEU A 41 4.21 -5.14 7.49
N ASN A 42 5.36 -5.43 8.07
CA ASN A 42 5.68 -5.20 9.47
C ASN A 42 6.38 -3.84 9.64
N VAL A 43 5.65 -2.86 10.14
CA VAL A 43 6.14 -1.51 10.42
C VAL A 43 7.00 -1.55 11.68
N THR A 44 8.28 -1.24 11.53
CA THR A 44 9.24 -1.18 12.65
C THR A 44 9.53 0.23 13.15
N GLY A 45 9.11 1.26 12.39
CA GLY A 45 9.23 2.65 12.78
C GLY A 45 8.05 3.09 13.64
N ILE A 46 8.30 3.81 14.73
CA ILE A 46 7.26 4.23 15.69
C ILE A 46 6.77 5.67 15.48
N ARG A 47 7.28 6.37 14.45
CA ARG A 47 6.89 7.75 14.13
C ARG A 47 5.83 7.74 13.06
N ASP A 48 4.69 8.33 13.37
CA ASP A 48 3.54 8.47 12.48
C ASP A 48 2.91 9.87 12.64
N TRP A 49 2.13 10.32 11.65
CA TRP A 49 1.60 11.67 11.56
C TRP A 49 0.45 12.01 12.53
N ALA A 50 -0.13 11.02 13.22
CA ALA A 50 -1.32 11.28 14.03
C ALA A 50 -1.51 10.36 15.25
N ARG A 51 -0.61 9.39 15.50
CA ARG A 51 -0.91 8.30 16.45
C ARG A 51 0.15 8.04 17.50
N TRP A 52 -0.34 7.59 18.66
CA TRP A 52 0.49 7.10 19.77
C TRP A 52 0.90 5.62 19.58
N GLN A 53 0.04 4.81 18.96
CA GLN A 53 0.31 3.40 18.66
C GLN A 53 0.60 3.25 17.17
N GLN A 54 1.84 2.89 16.84
CA GLN A 54 2.31 2.59 15.49
C GLN A 54 3.16 1.30 15.55
N GLY A 55 3.29 0.62 14.42
CA GLY A 55 4.14 -0.56 14.26
C GLY A 55 3.36 -1.82 13.87
N TRP A 56 4.05 -2.96 13.80
CA TRP A 56 3.46 -4.25 13.42
C TRP A 56 2.77 -4.18 12.06
N ASN A 57 1.71 -4.96 11.85
CA ASN A 57 0.96 -4.95 10.61
C ASN A 57 -0.11 -3.83 10.61
N ASN A 58 0.36 -2.58 10.71
CA ASN A 58 -0.48 -1.38 10.62
C ASN A 58 -1.18 -1.33 9.26
N THR A 59 -2.50 -1.20 9.29
CA THR A 59 -3.34 -1.33 8.09
C THR A 59 -3.09 -0.20 7.09
N GLU A 60 -2.96 1.04 7.55
CA GLU A 60 -2.73 2.19 6.68
C GLU A 60 -1.41 2.06 5.89
N ALA A 61 -0.33 1.69 6.58
CA ALA A 61 0.96 1.46 5.95
C ALA A 61 0.89 0.35 4.89
N ASN A 62 0.08 -0.68 5.14
CA ASN A 62 -0.19 -1.74 4.17
C ASN A 62 -0.99 -1.24 2.96
N MET A 63 -1.99 -0.37 3.15
CA MET A 63 -2.71 0.29 2.04
C MET A 63 -1.75 1.12 1.16
N ILE A 64 -0.83 1.86 1.78
CA ILE A 64 0.19 2.66 1.07
C ILE A 64 1.18 1.76 0.33
N LEU A 65 1.60 0.64 0.93
CA LEU A 65 2.49 -0.32 0.26
C LEU A 65 1.80 -0.95 -0.96
N TYR A 66 0.51 -1.30 -0.85
CA TYR A 66 -0.26 -1.80 -1.99
C TYR A 66 -0.22 -0.82 -3.16
N HIS A 67 -0.55 0.45 -2.92
CA HIS A 67 -0.54 1.44 -3.99
C HIS A 67 0.87 1.74 -4.51
N THR A 68 1.88 1.66 -3.65
CA THR A 68 3.29 1.75 -4.03
C THR A 68 3.70 0.61 -4.98
N LEU A 69 3.25 -0.62 -4.75
CA LEU A 69 3.51 -1.75 -5.65
C LEU A 69 2.81 -1.57 -7.01
N ILE A 70 1.56 -1.12 -7.01
CA ILE A 70 0.81 -0.82 -8.25
C ILE A 70 1.53 0.25 -9.08
N THR A 71 1.86 1.38 -8.47
CA THR A 71 2.56 2.49 -9.14
C THR A 71 3.99 2.12 -9.56
N GLY A 72 4.68 1.31 -8.75
CA GLY A 72 5.99 0.76 -9.08
C GLY A 72 5.96 -0.18 -10.28
N ALA A 73 4.90 -0.98 -10.46
CA ALA A 73 4.73 -1.82 -11.64
C ALA A 73 4.59 -0.99 -12.92
N THR A 74 3.85 0.12 -12.85
CA THR A 74 3.73 1.05 -13.98
C THR A 74 5.07 1.72 -14.30
N LEU A 75 5.80 2.22 -13.30
CA LEU A 75 7.14 2.77 -13.51
C LEU A 75 8.10 1.74 -14.11
N ALA A 76 8.04 0.48 -13.69
CA ALA A 76 8.85 -0.58 -14.25
C ALA A 76 8.59 -0.81 -15.75
N ASN A 77 7.34 -0.65 -16.20
CA ASN A 77 6.99 -0.74 -17.63
C ASN A 77 7.49 0.46 -18.44
N TRP A 78 7.54 1.65 -17.85
CA TRP A 78 8.04 2.85 -18.52
C TRP A 78 9.55 2.93 -18.56
N GLN A 79 10.22 2.17 -17.70
CA GLN A 79 11.66 2.30 -17.57
C GLN A 79 12.40 1.65 -18.75
N SER A 80 13.03 2.51 -19.55
CA SER A 80 13.68 2.24 -20.85
C SER A 80 14.80 1.20 -20.77
N ASN A 81 15.44 1.08 -19.60
CA ASN A 81 16.63 0.27 -19.35
C ASN A 81 16.36 -1.06 -18.62
N THR A 82 15.10 -1.47 -18.44
CA THR A 82 14.84 -2.72 -17.72
C THR A 82 15.17 -3.94 -18.59
N THR A 83 16.36 -4.51 -18.36
CA THR A 83 16.72 -5.92 -18.63
C THR A 83 15.85 -6.93 -17.87
N ASN A 84 14.84 -6.46 -17.12
CA ASN A 84 14.08 -7.20 -16.14
C ASN A 84 12.57 -7.10 -16.45
N SER A 85 12.16 -7.72 -17.56
CA SER A 85 10.76 -7.79 -18.03
C SER A 85 9.79 -8.40 -17.00
N SER A 86 10.30 -8.96 -15.91
CA SER A 86 9.52 -9.59 -14.84
C SER A 86 9.13 -8.68 -13.69
N LEU A 87 9.76 -7.50 -13.50
CA LEU A 87 9.55 -6.67 -12.30
C LEU A 87 8.11 -6.17 -12.16
N SER A 88 7.51 -5.73 -13.27
CA SER A 88 6.10 -5.32 -13.30
C SER A 88 5.19 -6.45 -12.82
N THR A 89 5.36 -7.64 -13.38
CA THR A 89 4.64 -8.86 -12.97
C THR A 89 4.89 -9.21 -11.50
N THR A 90 6.13 -9.09 -11.02
CA THR A 90 6.48 -9.32 -9.61
C THR A 90 5.75 -8.35 -8.70
N TYR A 91 5.78 -7.04 -8.98
CA TYR A 91 5.09 -6.05 -8.16
C TYR A 91 3.57 -6.20 -8.19
N LEU A 92 2.98 -6.51 -9.33
CA LEU A 92 1.53 -6.80 -9.43
C LEU A 92 1.14 -8.05 -8.64
N SER A 93 1.94 -9.12 -8.72
CA SER A 93 1.72 -10.35 -7.95
C SER A 93 1.78 -10.07 -6.44
N ARG A 94 2.82 -9.36 -6.00
CA ARG A 94 2.97 -8.92 -4.61
C ARG A 94 1.81 -8.03 -4.15
N ALA A 95 1.35 -7.10 -4.99
CA ALA A 95 0.21 -6.25 -4.68
C ALA A 95 -1.08 -7.07 -4.50
N SER A 96 -1.31 -8.07 -5.35
CA SER A 96 -2.46 -8.97 -5.21
C SER A 96 -2.41 -9.73 -3.89
N SER A 97 -1.30 -10.38 -3.57
CA SER A 97 -1.14 -11.12 -2.32
C SER A 97 -1.29 -10.22 -1.09
N LEU A 98 -0.73 -9.01 -1.13
CA LEU A 98 -0.86 -8.04 -0.06
C LEU A 98 -2.32 -7.59 0.13
N ARG A 99 -3.05 -7.30 -0.95
CA ARG A 99 -4.49 -6.96 -0.87
C ARG A 99 -5.29 -8.08 -0.23
N ASP A 100 -4.99 -9.33 -0.57
CA ASP A 100 -5.70 -10.49 -0.02
C ASP A 100 -5.39 -10.65 1.48
N ALA A 101 -4.13 -10.46 1.89
CA ALA A 101 -3.73 -10.45 3.30
C ALA A 101 -4.40 -9.31 4.09
N ILE A 102 -4.43 -8.08 3.56
CA ILE A 102 -5.11 -6.94 4.19
C ILE A 102 -6.58 -7.28 4.45
N ASN A 103 -7.29 -7.75 3.42
CA ASN A 103 -8.71 -8.09 3.52
C ASN A 103 -8.99 -9.27 4.46
N THR A 104 -8.03 -10.18 4.62
CA THR A 104 -8.16 -11.32 5.52
C THR A 104 -7.94 -10.91 6.98
N TYR A 105 -6.88 -10.17 7.27
CA TYR A 105 -6.40 -9.99 8.64
C TYR A 105 -6.85 -8.69 9.30
N THR A 106 -7.22 -7.66 8.53
CA THR A 106 -7.53 -6.33 9.08
C THR A 106 -9.02 -5.97 9.01
N TRP A 107 -9.82 -6.69 8.22
CA TRP A 107 -11.25 -6.44 8.10
C TRP A 107 -12.02 -6.82 9.37
N ASP A 108 -12.97 -5.97 9.77
CA ASP A 108 -13.94 -6.24 10.84
C ASP A 108 -15.35 -6.32 10.26
N ALA A 109 -15.87 -7.53 10.09
CA ALA A 109 -17.20 -7.74 9.56
C ALA A 109 -18.32 -7.24 10.49
N SER A 110 -18.08 -7.07 11.78
CA SER A 110 -19.11 -6.57 12.71
C SER A 110 -19.31 -5.06 12.59
N VAL A 111 -18.23 -4.32 12.34
CA VAL A 111 -18.24 -2.86 12.21
C VAL A 111 -18.35 -2.42 10.74
N GLN A 112 -18.00 -3.31 9.81
CA GLN A 112 -17.88 -3.06 8.36
C GLN A 112 -16.81 -2.02 8.03
N LEU A 113 -15.68 -2.09 8.76
CA LEU A 113 -14.51 -1.24 8.58
C LEU A 113 -13.23 -2.05 8.79
N TYR A 114 -12.12 -1.57 8.26
CA TYR A 114 -10.80 -2.08 8.62
C TYR A 114 -10.37 -1.58 9.98
N ARG A 115 -9.81 -2.48 10.79
CA ARG A 115 -9.09 -2.16 12.02
C ARG A 115 -7.79 -1.45 11.71
N ASP A 116 -7.24 -0.78 12.70
CA ASP A 116 -5.94 -0.12 12.62
C ASP A 116 -4.77 -1.08 12.39
N ASN A 117 -4.87 -2.31 12.88
CA ASN A 117 -3.79 -3.28 12.82
C ASN A 117 -4.36 -4.70 12.69
N ALA A 118 -3.55 -5.63 12.20
CA ALA A 118 -3.87 -7.06 12.27
C ALA A 118 -3.79 -7.61 13.71
N THR A 119 -3.18 -6.89 14.66
CA THR A 119 -3.23 -7.21 16.09
C THR A 119 -4.61 -6.90 16.69
N LEU A 120 -4.87 -7.43 17.89
CA LEU A 120 -6.12 -7.15 18.61
C LEU A 120 -6.23 -5.65 18.94
N THR A 121 -7.15 -4.97 18.25
CA THR A 121 -7.49 -3.56 18.46
C THR A 121 -8.97 -3.32 18.16
N SER A 122 -9.57 -2.38 18.86
CA SER A 122 -10.95 -1.90 18.61
C SER A 122 -11.00 -0.63 17.77
N LEU A 123 -9.85 -0.10 17.35
CA LEU A 123 -9.76 1.12 16.57
C LEU A 123 -10.00 0.86 15.08
N HIS A 124 -10.94 1.59 14.47
CA HIS A 124 -11.20 1.61 13.04
C HIS A 124 -10.93 3.02 12.49
N PRO A 125 -9.72 3.29 12.00
CA PRO A 125 -9.30 4.65 11.74
C PRO A 125 -9.74 5.18 10.37
N GLN A 126 -9.86 6.50 10.24
CA GLN A 126 -10.32 7.13 8.99
C GLN A 126 -9.31 7.01 7.84
N ASP A 127 -8.01 7.07 8.12
CA ASP A 127 -6.93 6.97 7.13
C ASP A 127 -6.94 5.62 6.39
N ALA A 128 -6.82 4.48 7.07
CA ALA A 128 -6.80 3.15 6.46
C ALA A 128 -8.10 2.87 5.69
N ASN A 129 -9.24 3.29 6.23
CA ASN A 129 -10.55 3.11 5.59
C ASN A 129 -10.77 4.05 4.40
N SER A 130 -10.25 5.27 4.42
CA SER A 130 -10.31 6.17 3.25
C SER A 130 -9.33 5.74 2.16
N LEU A 131 -8.12 5.32 2.53
CA LEU A 131 -7.12 4.80 1.60
C LEU A 131 -7.53 3.47 0.98
N SER A 132 -8.26 2.61 1.70
CA SER A 132 -8.76 1.36 1.13
C SER A 132 -9.70 1.60 -0.05
N LEU A 133 -10.51 2.67 0.01
CA LEU A 133 -11.36 3.13 -1.08
C LEU A 133 -10.54 3.81 -2.17
N TYR A 134 -9.68 4.77 -1.79
CA TYR A 134 -8.94 5.59 -2.74
C TYR A 134 -7.95 4.77 -3.58
N PHE A 135 -7.28 3.78 -2.98
CA PHE A 135 -6.34 2.91 -3.66
C PHE A 135 -6.97 1.63 -4.23
N GLY A 136 -8.27 1.38 -4.00
CA GLY A 136 -8.96 0.20 -4.54
C GLY A 136 -8.55 -1.14 -3.89
N VAL A 137 -8.16 -1.09 -2.61
CA VAL A 137 -7.87 -2.30 -1.81
C VAL A 137 -9.16 -2.98 -1.38
N ALA A 138 -10.20 -2.19 -1.08
CA ALA A 138 -11.49 -2.69 -0.64
C ALA A 138 -12.24 -3.41 -1.77
N PRO A 139 -12.75 -4.63 -1.54
CA PRO A 139 -13.68 -5.30 -2.44
C PRO A 139 -14.88 -4.42 -2.76
N THR A 140 -15.35 -4.46 -4.01
CA THR A 140 -16.43 -3.58 -4.50
C THR A 140 -17.73 -3.72 -3.70
N ASN A 141 -18.01 -4.88 -3.11
CA ASN A 141 -19.17 -5.11 -2.26
C ASN A 141 -19.05 -4.52 -0.84
N GLN A 142 -17.86 -4.05 -0.43
CA GLN A 142 -17.62 -3.44 0.88
C GLN A 142 -17.55 -1.91 0.83
N THR A 143 -17.34 -1.31 -0.35
CA THR A 143 -17.05 0.13 -0.50
C THR A 143 -18.15 1.04 0.05
N THR A 144 -19.42 0.71 -0.19
CA THR A 144 -20.58 1.46 0.34
C THR A 144 -20.63 1.42 1.87
N ALA A 145 -20.35 0.26 2.46
CA ALA A 145 -20.38 0.08 3.90
C ALA A 145 -19.25 0.88 4.58
N ILE A 146 -18.04 0.85 4.00
CA ILE A 146 -16.89 1.63 4.46
C ILE A 146 -17.18 3.13 4.38
N SER A 147 -17.67 3.61 3.23
CA SER A 147 -18.03 5.02 3.04
C SER A 147 -19.07 5.49 4.06
N THR A 148 -20.07 4.66 4.35
CA THR A 148 -21.08 4.94 5.39
C THR A 148 -20.47 4.94 6.79
N GLY A 149 -19.57 3.99 7.08
CA GLY A 149 -18.87 3.89 8.36
C GLY A 149 -17.99 5.11 8.66
N LEU A 150 -17.32 5.66 7.65
CA LEU A 150 -16.49 6.86 7.75
C LEU A 150 -17.27 8.13 8.12
N ALA A 151 -18.59 8.16 7.86
CA ALA A 151 -19.45 9.30 8.18
C ALA A 151 -20.05 9.25 9.60
N ARG A 152 -19.80 8.18 10.37
CA ARG A 152 -20.30 8.05 11.76
C ARG A 152 -19.56 9.04 12.66
N LYS A 153 -20.31 9.67 13.58
CA LYS A 153 -19.79 10.61 14.57
C LYS A 153 -19.39 9.89 15.85
#